data_AF-E5AQK5-F1
#
_entry.id   AF-E5AQK5-F1
#
_cell.length_a   1.000
_cell.length_b   1.000
_cell.length_c   1.000
_cell.angle_alpha   90.00
_cell.angle_beta   90.00
_cell.angle_gamma   90.00
#
_symmetry.space_group_name_H-M   'P 1'
#
loop_
_entity.id
_entity.type
_entity.pdbx_description
1 polymer ?
#
loop_
_entity_poly.entity_id
_entity_poly.type
_entity_poly.pdbx_seq_one_letter_code
_entity_poly.pdbx_strand_id
1 'polypeptide(L)'
;MRRLPIDREEKGMQHAYDADTVAIQGQIARLQDEHHDLDCLVNRVADVPGMSDLELQRLKKRKLKVKDTITLLQLQLRPDTHN
;
A
#
# COMPACT_ATOMS: atom_id res chain seq x y z
N MET A 1 12.31 -12.11 -51.24
CA MET A 1 12.46 -12.20 -49.77
C MET A 1 12.06 -10.87 -49.16
N ARG A 2 10.80 -10.71 -48.71
CA ARG A 2 10.35 -9.48 -48.05
C ARG A 2 10.72 -9.57 -46.57
N ARG A 3 11.70 -8.79 -46.15
CA ARG A 3 11.99 -8.56 -44.73
C ARG A 3 11.06 -7.43 -44.30
N LEU A 4 9.96 -7.77 -43.63
CA LEU A 4 9.13 -6.76 -42.97
C LEU A 4 9.89 -6.25 -41.75
N PRO A 5 10.13 -4.94 -41.60
CA PRO A 5 10.58 -4.38 -40.34
C PRO A 5 9.38 -4.41 -39.39
N ILE A 6 9.49 -5.21 -38.33
CA ILE A 6 8.54 -5.18 -37.22
C ILE A 6 9.02 -4.04 -36.32
N ASP A 7 8.74 -2.81 -36.74
CA ASP A 7 8.98 -1.61 -35.91
C ASP A 7 7.96 -1.59 -34.78
N ARG A 8 8.26 -2.36 -33.73
CA ARG A 8 8.38 -1.96 -32.33
C ARG A 8 7.62 -0.69 -31.88
N GLU A 9 6.29 -0.66 -32.04
CA GLU A 9 5.42 0.40 -31.49
C GLU A 9 4.60 -0.03 -30.25
N GLU A 10 5.00 -1.05 -29.50
CA GLU A 10 4.26 -1.45 -28.28
C GLU A 10 4.58 -0.62 -27.03
N LYS A 11 5.51 0.34 -27.09
CA LYS A 11 5.94 1.11 -25.91
C LYS A 11 4.97 2.21 -25.44
N GLY A 12 3.85 2.43 -26.11
CA GLY A 12 2.87 3.45 -25.69
C GLY A 12 2.07 3.10 -24.43
N MET A 13 1.82 1.81 -24.18
CA MET A 13 0.89 1.36 -23.11
C MET A 13 1.63 0.98 -21.81
N GLN A 14 2.87 0.48 -21.91
CA GLN A 14 3.61 -0.04 -20.75
C GLN A 14 3.97 1.06 -19.74
N HIS A 15 4.26 2.27 -20.22
CA HIS A 15 4.71 3.38 -19.37
C HIS A 15 3.62 4.00 -18.49
N ALA A 16 2.34 3.89 -18.87
CA ALA A 16 1.22 4.38 -18.04
C ALA A 16 0.99 3.49 -16.82
N TYR A 17 1.13 2.17 -17.00
CA TYR A 17 0.96 1.18 -15.92
C TYR A 17 2.03 1.32 -14.83
N ASP A 18 3.25 1.71 -15.23
CA ASP A 18 4.37 1.95 -14.32
C ASP A 18 4.14 3.20 -13.45
N ALA A 19 3.51 4.26 -13.99
CA ALA A 19 3.23 5.48 -13.24
C ALA A 19 2.18 5.27 -12.14
N ASP A 20 1.12 4.51 -12.45
CA ASP A 20 0.06 4.18 -11.50
C ASP A 20 0.59 3.26 -10.38
N THR A 21 1.41 2.27 -10.72
CA THR A 21 2.04 1.40 -9.70
C THR A 21 2.99 2.17 -8.79
N VAL A 22 3.78 3.12 -9.32
CA VAL A 22 4.64 4.00 -8.50
C VAL A 22 3.80 4.88 -7.56
N ALA A 23 2.67 5.42 -8.03
CA ALA A 23 1.76 6.20 -7.19
C ALA A 23 1.17 5.36 -6.03
N ILE A 24 0.71 4.14 -6.32
CA ILE A 24 0.18 3.22 -5.29
C ILE A 24 1.28 2.81 -4.30
N GLN A 25 2.50 2.54 -4.77
CA GLN A 25 3.65 2.25 -3.90
C GLN A 25 3.98 3.41 -2.96
N GLY A 26 3.95 4.65 -3.46
CA GLY A 26 4.12 5.85 -2.65
C GLY A 26 3.02 6.00 -1.59
N GLN A 27 1.78 5.65 -1.94
CA GLN A 27 0.67 5.64 -0.98
C GLN A 27 0.84 4.56 0.10
N ILE A 28 1.30 3.37 -0.28
CA ILE A 28 1.62 2.29 0.67
C ILE A 28 2.71 2.74 1.64
N ALA A 29 3.79 3.36 1.15
CA ALA A 29 4.87 3.83 2.00
C ALA A 29 4.37 4.84 3.05
N ARG A 30 3.55 5.81 2.63
CA ARG A 30 2.92 6.78 3.56
C ARG A 30 2.04 6.11 4.61
N LEU A 31 1.24 5.13 4.20
CA LEU A 31 0.39 4.38 5.13
C LEU A 31 1.20 3.47 6.07
N GLN A 32 2.35 2.97 5.63
CA GLN A 32 3.28 2.20 6.46
C GLN A 32 3.89 3.08 7.55
N ASP A 33 4.29 4.31 7.22
CA ASP A 33 4.75 5.30 8.20
C ASP A 33 3.63 5.63 9.20
N GLU A 34 2.41 5.91 8.72
CA GLU A 34 1.26 6.17 9.61
C GLU A 34 0.96 4.94 10.50
N HIS A 35 1.07 3.73 9.96
CA HIS A 35 0.91 2.50 10.73
C HIS A 35 1.99 2.39 11.81
N HIS A 36 3.24 2.75 11.51
CA HIS A 36 4.34 2.75 12.48
C HIS A 36 4.09 3.76 13.61
N ASP A 37 3.67 4.97 13.28
CA ASP A 37 3.30 5.99 14.26
C ASP A 37 2.15 5.52 15.16
N LEU A 38 1.12 4.90 14.58
CA LEU A 38 0.01 4.30 15.32
C LEU A 38 0.49 3.16 16.23
N ASP A 39 1.49 2.37 15.80
CA ASP A 39 2.10 1.31 16.62
C ASP A 39 2.83 1.90 17.83
N CYS A 40 3.67 2.91 17.61
CA CYS A 40 4.37 3.63 18.68
C CYS A 40 3.38 4.27 19.68
N LEU A 41 2.28 4.86 19.18
CA LEU A 41 1.22 5.39 20.03
C LEU A 41 0.52 4.28 20.82
N VAL A 42 0.18 3.16 20.20
CA VAL A 42 -0.42 2.01 20.90
C VAL A 42 0.51 1.51 22.00
N ASN A 43 1.81 1.35 21.74
CA ASN A 43 2.77 0.87 22.72
C ASN A 43 2.93 1.86 23.88
N ARG A 44 3.05 3.16 23.60
CA ARG A 44 3.06 4.19 24.64
C ARG A 44 1.82 4.16 25.51
N VAL A 45 0.64 4.08 24.89
CA VAL A 45 -0.64 4.07 25.59
C VAL A 45 -0.86 2.78 26.38
N ALA A 46 -0.34 1.64 25.88
CA ALA A 46 -0.38 0.37 26.57
C ALA A 46 0.54 0.31 27.81
N ASP A 47 1.64 1.06 27.79
CA ASP A 47 2.60 1.13 28.89
C ASP A 47 2.14 2.06 30.03
N VAL A 48 1.12 2.91 29.79
CA VAL A 48 0.57 3.82 30.81
C VAL A 48 -0.41 3.06 31.71
N PRO A 49 -0.11 2.89 33.01
CA PRO A 49 -1.03 2.27 33.95
C PRO A 49 -2.25 3.17 34.20
N GLY A 50 -3.45 2.61 34.03
CA GLY A 50 -4.73 3.33 34.22
C GLY A 50 -5.38 3.87 32.95
N MET A 51 -4.84 3.56 31.76
CA MET A 51 -5.47 3.96 30.51
C MET A 51 -6.77 3.19 30.23
N SER A 52 -7.71 3.84 29.54
CA SER A 52 -8.97 3.21 29.16
C SER A 52 -8.76 2.16 28.07
N ASP A 53 -9.25 0.94 28.31
CA ASP A 53 -9.31 -0.13 27.29
C ASP A 53 -9.98 0.35 25.99
N LEU A 54 -10.91 1.29 26.10
CA LEU A 54 -11.60 1.91 24.97
C LEU A 54 -10.65 2.67 24.04
N GLU A 55 -9.70 3.44 24.57
CA GLU A 55 -8.69 4.17 23.76
C GLU A 55 -7.74 3.21 23.07
N LEU A 56 -7.28 2.18 23.80
CA LEU A 56 -6.46 1.11 23.26
C LEU A 56 -7.18 0.37 22.12
N GLN A 57 -8.47 0.07 22.30
CA GLN A 57 -9.30 -0.52 21.24
C GLN A 57 -9.49 0.40 20.03
N ARG A 58 -9.68 1.71 20.24
CA ARG A 58 -9.79 2.69 19.14
C ARG A 58 -8.51 2.78 18.34
N LEU A 59 -7.35 2.83 19.00
CA LEU A 59 -6.05 2.86 18.33
C LEU A 59 -5.78 1.56 17.56
N LYS A 60 -6.05 0.40 18.17
CA LYS A 60 -5.96 -0.90 17.49
C LYS A 60 -6.88 -0.98 16.26
N LYS A 61 -8.11 -0.47 16.35
CA LYS A 61 -9.02 -0.37 15.19
C LYS A 61 -8.49 0.54 14.09
N ARG A 62 -7.91 1.70 14.44
CA ARG A 62 -7.27 2.58 13.44
C ARG A 62 -6.09 1.89 12.77
N LYS A 63 -5.21 1.25 13.54
CA LYS A 63 -4.08 0.46 13.05
C LYS A 63 -4.53 -0.63 12.09
N LEU A 64 -5.59 -1.37 12.44
CA LEU A 64 -6.17 -2.41 11.59
C LEU A 64 -6.66 -1.83 10.25
N LYS A 65 -7.41 -0.72 10.27
CA LYS A 65 -7.88 -0.06 9.04
C LYS A 65 -6.75 0.38 8.12
N VAL A 66 -5.67 0.93 8.67
CA VAL A 66 -4.48 1.32 7.90
C VAL A 66 -3.84 0.08 7.26
N LYS A 67 -3.68 -1.00 8.02
CA LYS A 67 -3.16 -2.28 7.51
C LYS A 67 -4.05 -2.86 6.39
N ASP A 68 -5.36 -2.81 6.57
CA ASP A 68 -6.32 -3.30 5.56
C ASP A 68 -6.23 -2.46 4.27
N THR A 69 -6.06 -1.14 4.41
CA THR A 69 -5.88 -0.24 3.27
C THR A 69 -4.57 -0.51 2.53
N ILE A 70 -3.48 -0.73 3.26
CA ILE A 70 -2.19 -1.16 2.68
C ILE A 70 -2.38 -2.48 1.91
N THR A 71 -3.11 -3.44 2.49
CA THR A 71 -3.35 -4.75 1.87
C THR A 71 -4.16 -4.61 0.58
N LEU A 72 -5.19 -3.75 0.57
CA LEU A 72 -5.99 -3.46 -0.62
C LEU A 72 -5.14 -2.81 -1.73
N LEU A 73 -4.29 -1.84 -1.38
CA LEU A 73 -3.38 -1.20 -2.33
C LEU A 73 -2.34 -2.18 -2.87
N GLN A 74 -1.80 -3.06 -2.02
CA GLN A 74 -0.88 -4.13 -2.43
C GLN A 74 -1.55 -5.13 -3.38
N LEU A 75 -2.84 -5.44 -3.15
CA LEU A 75 -3.61 -6.30 -4.04
C LEU A 75 -3.82 -5.65 -5.41
N GLN A 76 -4.07 -4.33 -5.47
CA GLN A 76 -4.15 -3.58 -6.73
C GLN A 76 -2.82 -3.54 -7.48
N LEU A 77 -1.70 -3.54 -6.76
CA LEU A 77 -0.34 -3.56 -7.31
C LEU A 77 0.09 -4.92 -7.83
N ARG A 78 -0.61 -5.98 -7.46
CA ARG A 78 -0.33 -7.32 -7.91
C ARG A 78 -1.10 -7.50 -9.22
N PRO A 79 -0.48 -7.30 -10.39
CA PRO A 79 -1.17 -7.54 -11.64
C PRO A 79 -1.66 -8.98 -11.62
N ASP A 80 -2.90 -9.19 -12.04
CA ASP A 80 -3.43 -10.51 -12.38
C ASP A 80 -2.62 -11.05 -13.57
N THR A 81 -1.36 -11.44 -13.36
CA THR A 81 -0.59 -12.29 -14.27
C THR A 81 -1.01 -13.75 -14.10
N HIS A 82 -2.30 -13.98 -13.81
CA HIS A 82 -2.94 -15.28 -13.92
C HIS A 82 -3.88 -15.22 -15.12
N ASN A 83 -3.28 -15.24 -16.32
CA ASN A 83 -3.94 -15.68 -17.54
C ASN A 83 -3.32 -17.03 -17.94
#